data_AF-A0A813KSL4-F1
#
_entry.id   AF-A0A813KSL4-F1
#
_cell.length_a   1.000
_cell.length_b   1.000
_cell.length_c   1.000
_cell.angle_alpha   90.00
_cell.angle_beta   90.00
_cell.angle_gamma   90.00
#
_symmetry.space_group_name_H-M   'P 1'
#
loop_
_entity.id
_entity.type
_entity.pdbx_description
1 polymer ?
#
loop_
_entity_poly.entity_id
_entity_poly.type
_entity_poly.pdbx_seq_one_letter_code
_entity_poly.pdbx_strand_id
1 'polypeptide(L)'
;PGPVESVLTAPGFKRWSAVTSQLSGVGLGLWLLSGYPVASLPGYYFSLSAAVAFKVTRCCHDEKVPAGVAHCYRGVTDEPQIILEKAWESSRQFTTKTLKSWRIMARKNAPASLKGFFGAK
;
A
#
# COMPACT_ATOMS: atom_id res chain seq x y z
N PRO A 1 16.29 -26.17 -15.61
CA PRO A 1 16.14 -24.82 -15.02
C PRO A 1 16.98 -24.74 -13.74
N GLY A 2 17.75 -23.66 -13.56
CA GLY A 2 18.49 -23.45 -12.32
C GLY A 2 17.56 -23.14 -11.13
N PRO A 3 18.05 -23.19 -9.88
CA PRO A 3 17.28 -22.82 -8.69
C PRO A 3 16.69 -21.40 -8.80
N VAL A 4 17.44 -20.47 -9.37
CA VAL A 4 17.03 -19.08 -9.57
C VAL A 4 15.92 -18.95 -10.62
N GLU A 5 16.05 -19.64 -11.76
CA GLU A 5 15.00 -19.66 -12.78
C GLU A 5 13.69 -20.24 -12.25
N SER A 6 13.76 -21.28 -11.41
CA SER A 6 12.57 -21.87 -10.79
C SER A 6 11.81 -20.85 -9.93
N VAL A 7 12.55 -20.03 -9.16
CA VAL A 7 11.95 -18.96 -8.36
C VAL A 7 11.38 -17.85 -9.25
N LEU A 8 12.11 -17.42 -10.28
CA LEU A 8 11.68 -16.32 -11.16
C LEU A 8 10.49 -16.68 -12.05
N THR A 9 10.38 -17.95 -12.46
CA THR A 9 9.27 -18.47 -13.27
C THR A 9 8.09 -18.95 -12.45
N ALA A 10 8.22 -19.02 -11.11
CA ALA A 10 7.13 -19.39 -10.24
C ALA A 10 5.95 -18.42 -10.42
N PRO A 11 4.69 -18.92 -10.49
CA PRO A 11 3.50 -18.09 -10.65
C PRO A 11 3.37 -17.04 -9.53
N GLY A 12 3.92 -17.34 -8.35
CA GLY A 12 3.96 -16.42 -7.24
C GLY A 12 4.89 -15.24 -7.42
N PHE A 13 6.08 -15.48 -7.96
CA PHE A 13 7.01 -14.39 -8.28
C PHE A 13 6.42 -13.48 -9.36
N LYS A 14 5.73 -14.05 -10.36
CA LYS A 14 5.03 -13.26 -11.40
C LYS A 14 3.96 -12.32 -10.84
N ARG A 15 3.19 -12.77 -9.84
CA ARG A 15 2.19 -11.90 -9.16
C ARG A 15 2.85 -10.89 -8.24
N TRP A 16 3.83 -11.33 -7.45
CA TRP A 16 4.59 -10.44 -6.57
C TRP A 16 5.27 -9.32 -7.36
N SER A 17 5.92 -9.62 -8.48
CA SER A 17 6.60 -8.61 -9.30
C SER A 17 5.61 -7.63 -9.95
N ALA A 18 4.45 -8.11 -10.41
CA ALA A 18 3.38 -7.25 -10.91
C ALA A 18 2.86 -6.27 -9.85
N VAL A 19 2.55 -6.74 -8.64
CA VAL A 19 2.10 -5.86 -7.55
C VAL A 19 3.22 -4.93 -7.07
N THR A 20 4.44 -5.44 -6.94
CA THR A 20 5.60 -4.65 -6.50
C THR A 20 5.89 -3.52 -7.48
N SER A 21 5.86 -3.77 -8.79
CA SER A 21 6.08 -2.74 -9.81
C SER A 21 5.00 -1.66 -9.79
N GLN A 22 3.73 -2.03 -9.62
CA GLN A 22 2.63 -1.06 -9.49
C GLN A 22 2.77 -0.20 -8.23
N LEU A 23 3.01 -0.83 -7.07
CA LEU A 23 3.21 -0.11 -5.81
C LEU A 23 4.44 0.79 -5.85
N SER A 24 5.53 0.30 -6.43
CA SER A 24 6.77 1.07 -6.57
C SER A 24 6.59 2.27 -7.50
N GLY A 25 5.82 2.14 -8.58
CA GLY A 25 5.51 3.25 -9.48
C GLY A 25 4.74 4.37 -8.78
N VAL A 26 3.68 4.01 -8.03
CA VAL A 26 2.93 4.98 -7.21
C VAL A 26 3.80 5.57 -6.10
N GLY A 27 4.58 4.73 -5.43
CA GLY A 27 5.51 5.13 -4.38
C GLY A 27 6.57 6.13 -4.89
N LEU A 28 7.11 5.90 -6.09
CA LEU A 28 8.06 6.81 -6.74
C LEU A 28 7.41 8.17 -7.05
N GLY A 29 6.17 8.17 -7.54
CA GLY A 29 5.41 9.41 -7.76
C GLY A 29 5.19 10.20 -6.47
N LEU A 30 4.80 9.52 -5.39
CA LEU A 30 4.65 10.15 -4.07
C LEU A 30 5.98 10.64 -3.51
N TRP A 31 7.06 9.87 -3.68
CA TRP A 31 8.41 10.26 -3.27
C TRP A 31 8.85 11.55 -3.96
N LEU A 32 8.66 11.65 -5.29
CA LEU A 32 8.97 12.86 -6.07
C LEU A 32 8.23 14.10 -5.55
N LEU A 33 6.97 13.94 -5.14
CA LEU A 33 6.16 15.03 -4.57
C LEU A 33 6.57 15.41 -3.15
N SER A 34 7.18 14.49 -2.40
CA SER A 34 7.49 14.66 -0.98
C SER A 34 8.82 15.40 -0.73
N GLY A 35 9.72 15.42 -1.72
CA GLY A 35 11.05 16.04 -1.59
C GLY A 35 12.01 15.29 -0.64
N TYR A 36 11.78 13.99 -0.40
CA TYR A 36 12.67 13.17 0.43
C TYR A 36 14.03 12.92 -0.26
N PRO A 37 15.12 12.70 0.50
CA PRO A 37 16.43 12.43 -0.07
C PRO A 37 16.44 11.10 -0.84
N VAL A 38 17.26 11.03 -1.90
CA VAL A 38 17.38 9.84 -2.79
C VAL A 38 17.74 8.56 -2.00
N ALA A 39 18.48 8.69 -0.89
CA ALA A 39 18.80 7.55 -0.03
C ALA A 39 17.57 6.84 0.56
N SER A 40 16.41 7.51 0.64
CA SER A 40 15.16 6.91 1.14
C SER A 40 14.47 5.99 0.12
N LEU A 41 14.84 6.06 -1.17
CA LEU A 41 14.21 5.26 -2.24
C LEU A 41 14.41 3.75 -2.03
N PRO A 42 15.64 3.22 -1.91
CA PRO A 42 15.86 1.79 -1.68
C PRO A 42 15.37 1.36 -0.30
N GLY A 43 15.67 2.18 0.70
CA GLY A 43 15.51 1.84 2.11
C GLY A 43 14.07 1.82 2.59
N TYR A 44 13.22 2.73 2.12
CA TYR A 44 11.83 2.85 2.58
C TYR A 44 10.84 2.54 1.47
N TYR A 45 10.97 3.15 0.29
CA TYR A 45 9.92 3.04 -0.72
C TYR A 45 9.91 1.67 -1.40
N PHE A 46 11.06 1.21 -1.89
CA PHE A 46 11.15 -0.10 -2.54
C PHE A 46 11.02 -1.26 -1.55
N SER A 47 11.66 -1.17 -0.38
CA SER A 47 11.57 -2.21 0.65
C SER A 47 10.16 -2.36 1.21
N LEU A 48 9.46 -1.26 1.51
CA LEU A 48 8.08 -1.29 2.01
C LEU A 48 7.14 -1.79 0.93
N SER A 49 7.31 -1.35 -0.32
CA SER A 49 6.52 -1.85 -1.45
C SER A 49 6.71 -3.35 -1.65
N ALA A 50 7.95 -3.84 -1.57
CA ALA A 50 8.27 -5.27 -1.66
C ALA A 50 7.68 -6.06 -0.48
N ALA A 51 7.74 -5.52 0.74
CA ALA A 51 7.20 -6.16 1.94
C ALA A 51 5.66 -6.19 1.92
N VAL A 52 5.01 -5.12 1.49
CA VAL A 52 3.55 -5.05 1.31
C VAL A 52 3.12 -6.01 0.21
N ALA A 53 3.79 -5.97 -0.95
CA ALA A 53 3.54 -6.92 -2.03
C ALA A 53 3.69 -8.35 -1.51
N PHE A 54 4.78 -8.68 -0.82
CA PHE A 54 4.97 -9.99 -0.21
C PHE A 54 3.87 -10.33 0.79
N LYS A 55 3.41 -9.38 1.63
CA LYS A 55 2.34 -9.63 2.61
C LYS A 55 0.99 -9.90 1.95
N VAL A 56 0.72 -9.28 0.80
CA VAL A 56 -0.53 -9.42 0.04
C VAL A 56 -0.48 -10.63 -0.88
N THR A 57 0.70 -10.99 -1.38
CA THR A 57 0.90 -12.13 -2.30
C THR A 57 1.41 -13.40 -1.62
N ARG A 58 1.80 -13.37 -0.33
CA ARG A 58 2.23 -14.57 0.41
C ARG A 58 1.11 -15.61 0.42
N CYS A 59 1.47 -16.85 0.16
CA CYS A 59 0.54 -17.96 0.06
C CYS A 59 -0.09 -18.30 1.42
N CYS A 60 -1.38 -18.65 1.40
CA CYS A 60 -1.95 -19.54 2.42
C CYS A 60 -1.68 -20.98 2.01
N HIS A 61 -1.34 -21.82 2.99
CA HIS A 61 -1.23 -23.26 2.79
C HIS A 61 -2.61 -23.79 2.37
N ASP A 62 -2.69 -24.45 1.22
CA ASP A 62 -3.87 -25.18 0.79
C ASP A 62 -3.63 -26.67 1.01
N GLU A 63 -4.39 -27.28 1.91
CA GLU A 63 -4.25 -28.71 2.23
C GLU A 63 -4.73 -29.64 1.11
N LYS A 64 -5.41 -29.12 0.09
CA LYS A 64 -5.94 -29.92 -1.03
C LYS A 64 -4.95 -30.13 -2.17
N VAL A 65 -3.70 -29.69 -2.03
CA VAL A 65 -2.69 -29.80 -3.10
C VAL A 65 -1.75 -30.97 -2.82
N PRO A 66 -1.49 -31.86 -3.80
CA PRO A 66 -0.62 -33.02 -3.60
C PRO A 66 0.82 -32.63 -3.27
N ALA A 67 1.50 -33.49 -2.50
CA ALA A 67 2.89 -33.31 -2.10
C ALA A 67 3.80 -33.13 -3.33
N GLY A 68 4.76 -32.20 -3.24
CA GLY A 68 5.71 -31.91 -4.31
C GLY A 68 5.24 -30.83 -5.30
N VAL A 69 3.98 -30.37 -5.20
CA VAL A 69 3.50 -29.20 -5.94
C VAL A 69 3.57 -27.98 -5.02
N ALA A 70 4.14 -26.88 -5.50
CA ALA A 70 4.15 -25.63 -4.75
C ALA A 70 2.69 -25.23 -4.46
N HIS A 71 2.28 -25.29 -3.20
CA HIS A 71 0.95 -24.86 -2.74
C HIS A 71 0.71 -23.41 -3.20
N CYS A 72 0.02 -23.24 -4.32
CA CYS A 72 -0.11 -21.96 -5.00
C CYS A 72 -1.56 -21.46 -5.01
N TYR A 73 -1.73 -20.32 -4.32
CA TYR A 73 -2.58 -19.19 -4.70
C TYR A 73 -4.10 -19.38 -4.77
N ARG A 74 -4.72 -19.59 -3.61
CA ARG A 74 -5.87 -18.73 -3.28
C ARG A 74 -5.33 -17.42 -2.76
N GLY A 75 -5.66 -16.31 -3.45
CA GLY A 75 -5.61 -15.02 -2.78
C GLY A 75 -6.49 -15.13 -1.54
N VAL A 76 -5.97 -14.77 -0.37
CA VAL A 76 -6.78 -14.70 0.87
C VAL A 76 -7.95 -13.72 0.70
N THR A 77 -7.87 -12.89 -0.33
CA THR A 77 -8.76 -11.78 -0.64
C THR A 77 -9.29 -11.91 -2.07
N ASP A 78 -10.50 -11.39 -2.25
CA ASP A 78 -11.22 -11.22 -3.51
C ASP A 78 -10.34 -10.60 -4.62
N GLU A 79 -10.81 -10.64 -5.87
CA GLU A 79 -10.14 -10.03 -7.03
C GLU A 79 -9.47 -8.69 -6.69
N PRO A 80 -8.26 -8.39 -7.21
CA PRO A 80 -7.48 -7.20 -6.84
C PRO A 80 -8.26 -5.88 -6.97
N GLN A 81 -9.24 -5.83 -7.88
CA GLN A 81 -10.20 -4.74 -8.06
C GLN A 81 -10.96 -4.44 -6.76
N ILE A 82 -11.50 -5.47 -6.10
CA ILE A 82 -12.32 -5.37 -4.88
C ILE A 82 -11.46 -4.92 -3.69
N ILE A 83 -10.20 -5.36 -3.62
CA ILE A 83 -9.26 -4.91 -2.60
C ILE A 83 -8.96 -3.42 -2.76
N LEU A 84 -8.75 -2.97 -4.01
CA LEU A 84 -8.50 -1.56 -4.32
C LEU A 84 -9.68 -0.68 -3.95
N GLU A 85 -10.92 -1.10 -4.23
CA GLU A 85 -12.12 -0.37 -3.80
C GLU A 85 -12.23 -0.30 -2.28
N LYS A 86 -12.09 -1.43 -1.57
CA LYS A 86 -12.12 -1.46 -0.09
C LYS A 86 -11.02 -0.58 0.53
N ALA A 87 -9.81 -0.62 -0.06
CA ALA A 87 -8.70 0.20 0.38
C ALA A 87 -9.00 1.69 0.15
N TRP A 88 -9.53 2.06 -1.02
CA TRP A 88 -9.91 3.43 -1.34
C TRP A 88 -11.00 3.96 -0.39
N GLU A 89 -12.04 3.19 -0.12
CA GLU A 89 -13.08 3.55 0.83
C GLU A 89 -12.52 3.76 2.24
N SER A 90 -11.66 2.84 2.70
CA SER A 90 -10.99 2.94 4.00
C SER A 90 -10.11 4.18 4.08
N SER A 91 -9.34 4.48 3.04
CA SER A 91 -8.53 5.70 2.93
C SER A 91 -9.40 6.95 2.97
N ARG A 92 -10.52 6.98 2.24
CA ARG A 92 -11.45 8.11 2.22
C ARG A 92 -12.09 8.35 3.59
N GLN A 93 -12.51 7.29 4.28
CA GLN A 93 -13.05 7.38 5.64
C GLN A 93 -12.00 7.88 6.64
N PHE A 94 -10.77 7.40 6.52
CA PHE A 94 -9.67 7.89 7.36
C PHE A 94 -9.39 9.37 7.09
N THR A 95 -9.23 9.77 5.82
CA THR A 95 -8.94 11.15 5.44
C THR A 95 -10.03 12.12 5.88
N THR A 96 -11.31 11.76 5.73
CA THR A 96 -12.42 12.61 6.19
C THR A 96 -12.45 12.77 7.71
N LYS A 97 -12.20 11.70 8.48
CA LYS A 97 -12.07 11.77 9.94
C LYS A 97 -10.89 12.64 10.34
N THR A 98 -9.73 12.43 9.72
CA THR A 98 -8.51 13.19 10.00
C THR A 98 -8.68 14.66 9.69
N LEU A 99 -9.25 15.02 8.53
CA LEU A 99 -9.57 16.42 8.15
C LEU A 99 -10.51 17.09 9.15
N LYS A 100 -11.54 16.37 9.61
CA LYS A 100 -12.48 16.90 10.61
C LYS A 100 -11.77 17.18 11.93
N SER A 101 -10.97 16.23 12.42
CA SER A 101 -10.14 16.42 13.63
C SER A 101 -9.15 17.56 13.46
N TRP A 102 -8.50 17.68 12.31
CA TRP A 102 -7.58 18.76 12.00
C TRP A 102 -8.26 20.13 12.02
N ARG A 103 -9.44 20.27 11.41
CA ARG A 103 -10.23 21.51 11.47
C ARG A 103 -10.61 21.91 12.89
N ILE A 104 -10.96 20.93 13.74
CA ILE A 104 -11.30 21.19 15.14
C ILE A 104 -10.07 21.66 15.92
N MET A 105 -8.92 21.02 15.74
CA MET A 105 -7.66 21.43 16.38
C MET A 105 -7.20 22.80 15.90
N ALA A 106 -7.25 23.05 14.59
CA ALA A 106 -6.91 24.35 14.01
C ALA A 106 -7.79 25.48 14.57
N ARG A 107 -9.10 25.25 14.78
CA ARG A 107 -9.98 26.23 15.43
C ARG A 107 -9.64 26.49 16.89
N LYS A 108 -9.28 25.44 17.66
CA LYS A 108 -8.92 25.58 19.07
C LYS A 108 -7.60 26.33 19.27
N ASN A 109 -6.62 26.07 18.41
CA ASN A 109 -5.28 26.64 18.48
C ASN A 109 -5.10 27.90 17.60
N ALA A 110 -6.14 28.36 16.90
CA ALA A 110 -6.05 29.57 16.11
C ALA A 110 -5.75 30.78 17.02
N PRO A 111 -4.74 31.60 16.69
CA PRO A 111 -4.47 32.82 17.42
C PRO A 111 -5.69 33.73 17.37
N ALA A 112 -5.91 34.54 18.41
CA ALA A 112 -7.10 35.37 18.55
C ALA A 112 -7.35 36.30 17.34
N SER A 113 -6.29 36.70 16.63
CA SER A 113 -6.34 37.50 15.41
C SER A 113 -7.01 36.80 14.21
N LEU A 114 -7.04 35.46 14.18
CA LEU A 114 -7.61 34.67 13.07
C LEU A 114 -9.05 34.19 13.34
N LYS A 115 -9.58 34.37 14.56
CA LYS A 115 -10.93 33.90 14.92
C LYS A 115 -12.04 34.66 14.17
N GLY A 116 -11.81 35.91 13.77
CA GLY A 116 -12.76 36.70 12.97
C GLY A 116 -12.92 36.21 11.52
N PHE A 117 -11.90 35.55 10.96
CA PHE A 117 -11.90 35.14 9.54
C PHE A 117 -12.62 33.80 9.30
N PHE A 118 -12.69 32.95 10.31
CA PHE A 118 -13.36 31.62 10.24
C PHE A 118 -14.78 31.61 10.83
N GLY A 119 -15.28 32.77 11.27
CA GLY A 119 -16.53 32.94 12.01
C GLY A 119 -17.65 33.68 11.26
N ALA A 120 -17.58 33.83 9.93
CA ALA A 120 -18.70 34.37 9.16
C ALA A 120 -19.58 33.24 8.62
N LYS A 121 -20.71 33.00 9.29
CA LYS A 121 -21.90 32.43 8.69
C LYS A 121 -23.06 33.37 8.98
#